data_AF-A0A382FIV1-F1
#
_entry.id   AF-A0A382FIV1-F1
#
_cell.length_a   1.000
_cell.length_b   1.000
_cell.length_c   1.000
_cell.angle_alpha   90.00
_cell.angle_beta   90.00
_cell.angle_gamma   90.00
#
_symmetry.space_group_name_H-M   'P 1'
#
loop_
_entity.id
_entity.type
_entity.pdbx_description
1 polymer ?
#
loop_
_entity_poly.entity_id
_entity_poly.type
_entity_poly.pdbx_seq_one_letter_code
_entity_poly.pdbx_strand_id
1 'polypeptide(L)' 'MCIIANLLNIKESIMNQSRLVSSLLLAVFLVSGLSAQDVVITGSITDATSGDPLPGANVVVVNTNYGGATDVDGNYSFSV' A
#
# COMPACT_ATOMS: atom_id res chain seq x y z
N MET A 1 44.99 21.71 27.30
CA MET A 1 43.90 22.30 26.48
C MET A 1 43.42 21.34 25.37
N CYS A 2 44.30 20.82 24.50
CA CYS A 2 43.89 20.05 23.31
C CYS A 2 43.23 18.67 23.57
N ILE A 3 43.66 17.92 24.58
CA ILE A 3 43.13 16.57 24.88
C ILE A 3 41.66 16.64 25.36
N ILE A 4 41.34 17.61 26.22
CA ILE A 4 39.98 17.82 26.75
C ILE A 4 39.02 18.22 25.62
N ALA A 5 39.47 19.06 24.69
CA ALA A 5 38.67 19.45 23.51
C ALA A 5 38.36 18.24 22.60
N ASN A 6 39.31 17.33 22.39
CA ASN A 6 39.07 16.10 21.63
C ASN A 6 38.07 15.17 22.32
N LEU A 7 38.17 15.02 23.65
CA LEU A 7 37.25 14.19 24.44
C LEU A 7 35.81 14.73 24.41
N LEU A 8 35.65 16.07 24.47
CA LEU A 8 34.34 16.73 24.37
C LEU A 8 33.74 16.54 22.97
N ASN A 9 34.54 16.68 21.91
CA ASN A 9 34.10 16.47 20.53
C ASN A 9 33.68 15.02 20.25
N ILE A 10 34.35 14.04 20.88
CA ILE A 10 33.97 12.62 20.83
C ILE A 10 32.64 12.38 21.54
N LYS A 11 32.39 13.01 22.69
CA LYS A 11 31.14 12.87 23.45
C LYS A 11 29.93 13.50 22.74
N GLU A 12 30.13 14.65 22.11
CA GLU A 12 29.14 15.29 21.23
C GLU A 12 28.85 14.44 19.99
N SER A 13 29.87 13.84 19.38
CA SER A 13 29.70 12.91 18.26
C SER A 13 28.87 11.69 18.66
N ILE A 14 29.20 11.02 19.77
CA ILE A 14 28.45 9.85 20.28
C ILE A 14 26.99 10.22 20.61
N MET A 15 26.77 11.38 21.23
CA MET A 15 25.43 11.86 21.56
C MET A 15 24.59 12.17 20.30
N ASN A 16 25.19 12.77 19.27
CA ASN A 16 24.52 12.99 18.00
C ASN A 16 24.21 11.68 17.25
N GLN A 17 25.14 10.72 17.24
CA GLN A 17 24.90 9.40 16.64
C GLN A 17 23.73 8.66 17.30
N SER A 18 23.62 8.69 18.64
CA SER A 18 22.48 8.06 19.35
C SER A 18 21.14 8.71 19.01
N ARG A 19 21.12 10.04 18.78
CA ARG A 19 19.91 10.78 18.39
C ARG A 19 19.50 10.52 16.96
N LEU A 20 20.47 10.39 16.06
CA LEU A 20 20.22 10.01 14.67
C LEU A 20 19.65 8.60 14.56
N VAL A 21 20.20 7.64 15.32
CA VAL A 21 19.69 6.26 15.37
C VAL A 21 18.27 6.21 15.92
N SER A 22 17.98 6.92 17.01
CA SER A 22 16.63 6.98 17.59
C SER A 22 15.61 7.63 16.64
N SER A 23 16.00 8.70 15.93
CA SER A 23 15.15 9.37 14.95
C SER A 23 14.84 8.46 13.75
N LEU A 24 15.86 7.74 13.26
CA LEU A 24 15.72 6.81 12.14
C LEU A 24 14.83 5.61 12.50
N LEU A 25 14.99 5.05 13.71
CA LEU A 25 14.12 3.98 14.22
C LEU A 25 12.66 4.42 14.30
N LEU A 26 12.40 5.63 14.78
CA LEU A 26 11.05 6.18 14.84
C LEU A 26 10.46 6.39 13.44
N ALA A 27 11.26 6.89 12.49
CA ALA A 27 10.82 7.06 11.09
C ALA A 27 10.45 5.74 10.41
N VAL A 28 11.23 4.67 10.62
CA VAL A 28 10.92 3.32 10.09
C VAL A 28 9.65 2.75 10.73
N PHE A 29 9.46 2.95 12.03
CA PHE A 29 8.26 2.50 12.73
C PHE A 29 6.99 3.18 12.21
N LEU A 30 7.07 4.47 11.87
CA LEU A 30 5.92 5.23 11.33
C LEU A 30 5.47 4.78 9.94
N VAL A 31 6.38 4.23 9.12
CA VAL A 31 6.07 3.75 7.75
C VAL A 31 5.54 2.30 7.76
N SER A 32 5.68 1.57 8.87
CA SER A 32 5.35 0.14 8.99
C SER A 32 3.86 -0.19 8.81
N GLY A 33 2.98 0.82 8.85
CA GLY A 33 1.52 0.66 8.78
C GLY A 33 0.86 1.20 7.52
N LEU A 34 1.61 1.57 6.47
CA LEU A 34 0.99 1.98 5.21
C LEU A 34 0.44 0.76 4.47
N SER A 35 -0.84 0.48 4.66
CA SER A 35 -1.62 -0.41 3.79
C SER A 35 -2.07 0.35 2.54
N ALA A 36 -1.88 -0.25 1.37
CA ALA A 36 -2.56 0.21 0.15
C ALA A 36 -4.08 0.20 0.40
N GLN A 37 -4.78 1.27 0.02
CA GLN A 37 -6.21 1.35 0.23
C GLN A 37 -6.90 0.39 -0.74
N ASP A 38 -7.76 -0.49 -0.21
CA ASP A 38 -8.58 -1.37 -1.04
C ASP A 38 -9.49 -0.51 -1.94
N VAL A 39 -9.34 -0.64 -3.25
CA VAL A 39 -10.19 0.03 -4.23
C VAL A 39 -11.23 -0.96 -4.72
N VAL A 40 -12.50 -0.59 -4.65
CA VAL A 40 -13.58 -1.46 -5.16
C VAL A 40 -13.83 -1.14 -6.63
N ILE A 41 -13.66 -2.14 -7.50
CA ILE A 41 -14.00 -2.06 -8.91
C ILE A 41 -15.39 -2.66 -9.09
N THR A 42 -16.32 -1.89 -9.64
CA THR A 42 -17.72 -2.30 -9.86
C THR A 42 -18.18 -2.02 -11.28
N GLY A 43 -19.12 -2.84 -11.77
CA GLY A 43 -19.81 -2.57 -13.03
C GLY A 43 -20.90 -3.60 -13.32
N SER A 44 -21.46 -3.53 -14.52
CA SER A 44 -22.46 -4.48 -15.02
C SER A 44 -22.10 -4.93 -16.43
N ILE A 45 -22.43 -6.17 -16.77
CA ILE A 45 -22.22 -6.77 -18.08
C ILE A 45 -23.56 -7.15 -18.67
N THR A 46 -23.83 -6.64 -19.87
CA THR A 46 -25.05 -6.92 -20.63
C THR A 46 -24.72 -7.45 -22.02
N ASP A 47 -25.64 -8.23 -22.59
CA ASP A 47 -25.58 -8.63 -23.99
C ASP A 47 -25.73 -7.41 -24.90
N ALA A 48 -24.91 -7.34 -25.96
CA ALA A 48 -24.87 -6.18 -26.86
C ALA A 48 -26.11 -6.05 -27.76
N THR A 49 -26.85 -7.14 -27.98
CA THR A 49 -27.99 -7.20 -28.89
C THR A 49 -29.31 -7.10 -28.15
N SER A 50 -29.46 -7.87 -27.07
CA SER A 50 -30.71 -7.87 -26.29
C SER A 50 -30.73 -6.83 -25.17
N GLY A 51 -29.57 -6.44 -24.66
CA GLY A 51 -29.45 -5.59 -23.47
C GLY A 51 -29.68 -6.34 -22.16
N ASP A 52 -29.88 -7.66 -22.21
CA ASP A 52 -30.10 -8.47 -21.01
C ASP A 52 -28.82 -8.60 -20.18
N PRO A 53 -28.91 -8.67 -18.84
CA PRO A 53 -27.74 -8.92 -17.99
C PRO A 53 -27.13 -10.30 -18.27
N LEU A 54 -25.80 -10.38 -18.19
CA LEU A 54 -25.05 -11.62 -18.40
C LEU A 54 -24.55 -12.18 -17.07
N PRO A 55 -25.29 -13.11 -16.44
CA PRO A 55 -24.85 -13.75 -15.21
C PRO A 55 -23.73 -14.77 -15.44
N GLY A 56 -22.78 -14.84 -14.51
CA GLY A 56 -21.64 -15.77 -14.60
C GLY A 56 -20.57 -15.39 -15.62
N ALA A 57 -20.64 -14.18 -16.21
CA ALA A 57 -19.59 -13.66 -17.08
C ALA A 57 -18.31 -13.38 -16.27
N ASN A 58 -17.15 -13.83 -16.78
CA ASN A 58 -15.88 -13.69 -16.07
C ASN A 58 -15.19 -12.37 -16.42
N VAL A 59 -14.84 -11.59 -15.39
CA VAL A 59 -14.14 -10.31 -15.49
C VAL A 59 -12.73 -10.48 -14.95
N VAL A 60 -11.73 -10.06 -15.72
CA VAL A 60 -10.31 -10.15 -15.33
C VAL A 60 -9.62 -8.82 -15.64
N VAL A 61 -8.88 -8.30 -14.68
CA VAL A 61 -8.03 -7.12 -14.89
C VAL A 61 -6.70 -7.59 -15.46
N VAL A 62 -6.42 -7.17 -16.69
CA VAL A 62 -5.25 -7.60 -17.47
C VAL A 62 -3.95 -7.37 -16.68
N ASN A 63 -3.07 -8.37 -16.69
CA ASN A 63 -1.79 -8.40 -15.95
C ASN A 63 -1.91 -8.39 -14.42
N THR A 64 -3.07 -8.73 -13.86
CA THR A 64 -3.25 -8.87 -12.41
C THR A 64 -3.90 -10.21 -12.05
N ASN A 65 -3.97 -10.52 -10.77
CA ASN A 65 -4.74 -11.66 -10.25
C ASN A 65 -6.17 -11.25 -9.83
N TYR A 66 -6.60 -10.02 -10.14
CA TYR A 66 -7.91 -9.52 -9.79
C TYR A 66 -8.94 -9.86 -10.86
N GLY A 67 -10.09 -10.33 -10.41
CA GLY A 67 -11.20 -10.71 -11.26
C GLY A 67 -12.32 -11.37 -10.47
N GLY A 68 -13.43 -11.64 -11.14
CA GLY A 68 -14.60 -12.27 -10.56
C GLY A 68 -15.67 -12.55 -11.60
N ALA A 69 -16.62 -13.40 -11.25
CA ALA A 69 -17.81 -13.65 -12.07
C ALA A 69 -18.93 -12.67 -11.70
N THR A 70 -19.74 -12.28 -12.69
CA THR A 70 -20.94 -11.48 -12.46
C THR A 70 -22.03 -12.27 -11.71
N ASP A 71 -22.84 -11.55 -10.94
CA ASP A 71 -24.01 -12.09 -10.23
C ASP A 71 -25.22 -12.34 -11.15
N VAL A 72 -26.37 -12.67 -10.56
CA VAL A 72 -27.62 -12.96 -11.29
C VAL A 72 -28.16 -11.78 -12.09
N ASP A 73 -27.80 -10.56 -11.70
CA ASP A 73 -28.21 -9.31 -12.34
C ASP A 73 -27.11 -8.77 -13.28
N GLY A 74 -26.05 -9.56 -13.54
CA GLY A 74 -24.94 -9.19 -14.41
C GLY A 74 -23.94 -8.21 -13.77
N ASN A 75 -24.03 -7.95 -12.46
CA ASN A 75 -23.15 -7.01 -11.77
C ASN A 75 -21.90 -7.71 -11.24
N TYR A 76 -20.78 -6.99 -11.19
CA TYR A 76 -19.55 -7.45 -10.56
C TYR A 76 -19.03 -6.41 -9.57
N SER A 77 -18.38 -6.89 -8.50
CA SER A 77 -17.71 -6.07 -7.50
C SER A 77 -16.57 -6.86 -6.89
N PHE A 78 -15.33 -6.36 -7.00
CA PHE A 78 -14.17 -6.94 -6.33
C PHE A 78 -13.20 -5.86 -5.86
N SER A 79 -12.55 -6.11 -4.74
CA SER A 79 -11.57 -5.20 -4.13
C SER A 79 -10.17 -5.50 -4.67
N VAL A 80 -9.43 -4.44 -5.00
CA VAL A 80 -8.05 -4.49 -5.49
C VAL A 80 -7.09 -3.74 -4.59
#